data_AF-A0A2H1VGJ2-F1
#
_entry.id   AF-A0A2H1VGJ2-F1
#
_cell.length_a   1.000
_cell.length_b   1.000
_cell.length_c   1.000
_cell.angle_alpha   90.00
_cell.angle_beta   90.00
_cell.angle_gamma   90.00
#
_symmetry.space_group_name_H-M   'P 1'
#
loop_
_entity.id
_entity.type
_entity.pdbx_description
1 polymer ?
#
loop_
_entity_poly.entity_id
_entity_poly.type
_entity_poly.pdbx_seq_one_letter_code
_entity_poly.pdbx_strand_id
1 'polypeptide(L)'
;MANIPSQVLMIIYFPPRFEETSVVYPTCSSNDTSCLGGFARLYQEIQTLLKERPGALLLNAGDTFQGTYWYTLLKWNVTQRFINMLPNDAHALGNHEFDDGIPGLLPYLKAMKAPVVAANLASSVETGLNGYYQPHVVVHRKGRKIGIIGLITKSTELLSNAEGVTFLEPIPVVQKQAQLLTDQGVDIIIVLSHCGLEVDKQMAKQVGENIDIIVGGHSHSLLWNGEAPSKETVSGPYPIIVESDAKPGHQVLVVTASAYTKYLGNMTAYFDKAGELKSFEGSPVFLNRSIPEDPEIKALLQPYTEHLHKIVNEVVGSATDDMEMDSCAYQECALGNFFAEAFLNISHELHPTTLPSISFLQRSMIRSSLLKGDITKGSIINMSPFTNRMVTFVISGIHIVEAMERSVMFPWRPKPYIGPYTPHFSGVKATINTTSHEVVEMLFRVGDQYEKFDVDRDYQVTTLDFLTRGGNGFAMFKEHGRNMTVLGVDSDILERYVRKASPIVPHLDKRLTLPVNEQTDHNMIVSNRRCPWTFKTPEALQVRCRPFAGLEFKGCWGSRGLRTTLALFHVVFYEAVVSLRSSRPIRVEACLFHSQNY
;
A
#
# COMPACT_ATOMS: atom_id res chain seq x y z
N MET A 1 43.90 -19.38 4.56
CA MET A 1 42.79 -19.94 5.35
C MET A 1 41.53 -19.68 4.55
N ALA A 2 40.82 -20.72 4.13
CA ALA A 2 39.61 -20.56 3.31
C ALA A 2 38.56 -19.76 4.10
N ASN A 3 38.15 -18.61 3.56
CA ASN A 3 36.97 -17.89 4.01
C ASN A 3 35.79 -18.85 3.84
N ILE A 4 35.27 -19.40 4.93
CA ILE A 4 33.95 -20.04 4.91
C ILE A 4 32.98 -18.86 4.88
N PRO A 5 32.25 -18.62 3.78
CA PRO A 5 31.28 -17.53 3.74
C PRO A 5 30.20 -17.82 4.78
N SER A 6 30.08 -16.92 5.76
CA SER A 6 28.94 -16.83 6.66
C SER A 6 27.73 -16.39 5.83
N GLN A 7 27.12 -17.35 5.13
CA GLN A 7 25.86 -17.14 4.42
C GLN A 7 24.74 -17.04 5.45
N VAL A 8 24.15 -15.87 5.58
CA VAL A 8 22.79 -15.71 6.12
C VAL A 8 21.89 -15.43 4.93
N LEU A 9 20.96 -16.33 4.72
CA LEU A 9 20.05 -16.30 3.59
C LEU A 9 18.65 -16.03 4.12
N MET A 10 17.91 -15.17 3.43
CA MET A 10 16.64 -14.64 3.91
C MET A 10 15.60 -14.67 2.79
N ILE A 11 14.45 -15.29 3.09
CA ILE A 11 13.31 -15.38 2.18
C ILE A 11 12.06 -14.81 2.89
N ILE A 12 11.32 -13.95 2.20
CA ILE A 12 10.54 -12.83 2.77
C ILE A 12 9.03 -12.92 2.47
N TYR A 13 8.24 -12.47 3.46
CA TYR A 13 6.89 -11.88 3.50
C TYR A 13 5.95 -12.08 2.31
N PHE A 14 4.75 -12.59 2.61
CA PHE A 14 3.60 -12.59 1.71
C PHE A 14 2.28 -12.63 2.53
N PRO A 15 1.26 -11.86 2.15
CA PRO A 15 -0.12 -12.16 2.53
C PRO A 15 -0.60 -13.35 1.66
N PRO A 16 -0.99 -14.50 2.23
CA PRO A 16 -1.25 -15.72 1.48
C PRO A 16 -2.51 -15.58 0.65
N ARG A 17 -2.34 -15.55 -0.68
CA ARG A 17 -3.39 -15.89 -1.62
C ARG A 17 -3.28 -17.39 -1.86
N PHE A 18 -4.29 -18.15 -1.46
CA PHE A 18 -4.26 -19.60 -1.52
C PHE A 18 -4.33 -20.11 -2.96
N GLU A 19 -5.18 -19.49 -3.77
CA GLU A 19 -5.30 -19.74 -5.20
C GLU A 19 -4.42 -18.77 -6.00
N GLU A 20 -4.16 -19.11 -7.26
CA GLU A 20 -3.48 -18.20 -8.18
C GLU A 20 -4.29 -16.90 -8.35
N THR A 21 -3.58 -15.78 -8.40
CA THR A 21 -4.15 -14.44 -8.66
C THR A 21 -3.72 -13.95 -10.03
N SER A 22 -4.30 -12.88 -10.52
CA SER A 22 -3.73 -12.17 -11.67
C SER A 22 -2.98 -10.92 -11.19
N VAL A 23 -2.46 -10.12 -12.12
CA VAL A 23 -1.87 -8.81 -11.79
C VAL A 23 -2.92 -7.88 -11.16
N VAL A 24 -4.15 -7.94 -11.66
CA VAL A 24 -5.22 -6.99 -11.33
C VAL A 24 -6.22 -7.58 -10.34
N TYR A 25 -6.43 -8.90 -10.36
CA TYR A 25 -7.55 -9.56 -9.69
C TYR A 25 -7.10 -10.54 -8.59
N PRO A 26 -7.84 -10.61 -7.46
CA PRO A 26 -7.56 -11.53 -6.37
C PRO A 26 -7.69 -13.02 -6.73
N THR A 27 -8.29 -13.34 -7.88
CA THR A 27 -8.42 -14.70 -8.40
C THR A 27 -8.10 -14.72 -9.88
N CYS A 28 -7.41 -15.76 -10.33
CA CYS A 28 -7.12 -15.99 -11.74
C CYS A 28 -7.90 -17.20 -12.26
N SER A 29 -8.64 -17.01 -13.35
CA SER A 29 -9.36 -18.07 -14.05
C SER A 29 -8.83 -18.33 -15.46
N SER A 30 -7.77 -17.63 -15.88
CA SER A 30 -7.17 -17.79 -17.20
C SER A 30 -6.29 -19.05 -17.25
N ASN A 31 -6.21 -19.64 -18.44
CA ASN A 31 -5.33 -20.78 -18.70
C ASN A 31 -3.99 -20.37 -19.35
N ASP A 32 -3.61 -19.11 -19.25
CA ASP A 32 -2.36 -18.57 -19.81
C ASP A 32 -1.35 -18.25 -18.69
N THR A 33 -0.30 -17.48 -19.00
CA THR A 33 0.76 -17.13 -18.05
C THR A 33 0.44 -15.91 -17.18
N SER A 34 -0.79 -15.36 -17.26
CA SER A 34 -1.21 -14.21 -16.46
C SER A 34 -1.57 -14.56 -15.01
N CYS A 35 -1.70 -15.86 -14.69
CA CYS A 35 -1.86 -16.34 -13.33
C CYS A 35 -0.53 -16.40 -12.59
N LEU A 36 -0.55 -15.89 -11.35
CA LEU A 36 0.59 -15.63 -10.49
C LEU A 36 0.33 -16.16 -9.09
N GLY A 37 1.40 -16.40 -8.34
CA GLY A 37 1.34 -16.71 -6.92
C GLY A 37 0.59 -17.99 -6.62
N GLY A 38 -0.22 -17.97 -5.58
CA GLY A 38 -0.89 -19.16 -5.06
C GLY A 38 0.00 -19.92 -4.09
N PHE A 39 -0.60 -20.44 -3.02
CA PHE A 39 0.15 -21.05 -1.92
C PHE A 39 0.94 -22.30 -2.36
N ALA A 40 0.41 -23.09 -3.31
CA ALA A 40 1.08 -24.29 -3.81
C ALA A 40 2.39 -23.97 -4.58
N ARG A 41 2.41 -22.92 -5.40
CA ARG A 41 3.60 -22.47 -6.11
C ARG A 41 4.62 -21.84 -5.18
N LEU A 42 4.14 -21.01 -4.27
CA LEU A 42 4.97 -20.42 -3.23
C LEU A 42 5.66 -21.50 -2.40
N TYR A 43 4.92 -22.51 -1.96
CA TYR A 43 5.48 -23.64 -1.23
C TYR A 43 6.56 -24.35 -2.05
N GLN A 44 6.28 -24.67 -3.31
CA GLN A 44 7.26 -25.31 -4.21
C GLN A 44 8.56 -24.50 -4.29
N GLU A 45 8.48 -23.19 -4.52
CA GLU A 45 9.66 -22.34 -4.64
C GLU A 45 10.42 -22.24 -3.31
N ILE A 46 9.72 -22.11 -2.18
CA ILE A 46 10.35 -22.13 -0.86
C ILE A 46 11.12 -23.43 -0.63
N GLN A 47 10.53 -24.59 -0.94
CA GLN A 47 11.22 -25.88 -0.79
C GLN A 47 12.44 -25.99 -1.70
N THR A 48 12.34 -25.52 -2.95
CA THR A 48 13.48 -25.46 -3.89
C THR A 48 14.62 -24.64 -3.28
N LEU A 49 14.34 -23.41 -2.83
CA LEU A 49 15.35 -22.52 -2.27
C LEU A 49 15.96 -23.05 -0.97
N LEU A 50 15.15 -23.67 -0.10
CA LEU A 50 15.64 -24.30 1.13
C LEU A 50 16.56 -25.50 0.86
N LYS A 51 16.27 -26.27 -0.20
CA LYS A 51 17.11 -27.38 -0.64
C LYS A 51 18.43 -26.89 -1.26
N GLU A 52 18.38 -25.86 -2.09
CA GLU A 52 19.57 -25.24 -2.67
C GLU A 52 20.47 -24.62 -1.60
N ARG A 53 19.86 -24.12 -0.52
CA ARG A 53 20.57 -23.36 0.49
C ARG A 53 20.17 -23.80 1.90
N PRO A 54 20.71 -24.95 2.36
CA PRO A 54 20.47 -25.46 3.69
C PRO A 54 20.87 -24.43 4.76
N GLY A 55 19.92 -24.06 5.60
CA GLY A 55 20.10 -23.05 6.65
C GLY A 55 19.63 -21.64 6.29
N ALA A 56 18.87 -21.47 5.19
CA ALA A 56 18.08 -20.26 4.98
C ALA A 56 17.17 -19.95 6.17
N LEU A 57 16.87 -18.67 6.34
CA LEU A 57 15.77 -18.19 7.16
C LEU A 57 14.54 -17.95 6.28
N LEU A 58 13.39 -18.41 6.74
CA LEU A 58 12.08 -18.07 6.18
C LEU A 58 11.33 -17.16 7.16
N LEU A 59 11.04 -15.94 6.73
CA LEU A 59 10.45 -14.90 7.57
C LEU A 59 9.14 -14.40 6.98
N ASN A 60 8.11 -14.28 7.81
CA ASN A 60 6.82 -13.70 7.44
C ASN A 60 6.63 -12.35 8.17
N ALA A 61 6.55 -11.24 7.44
CA ALA A 61 6.36 -9.91 8.01
C ALA A 61 4.89 -9.50 8.27
N GLY A 62 3.93 -10.42 8.43
CA GLY A 62 2.53 -10.13 8.84
C GLY A 62 1.47 -10.18 7.74
N ASP A 63 0.28 -9.65 8.02
CA ASP A 63 -0.90 -9.56 7.14
C ASP A 63 -1.24 -10.89 6.42
N THR A 64 -1.15 -11.99 7.17
CA THR A 64 -1.63 -13.29 6.70
C THR A 64 -3.14 -13.44 6.74
N PHE A 65 -3.80 -12.54 7.47
CA PHE A 65 -5.24 -12.42 7.49
C PHE A 65 -5.75 -11.56 6.33
N GLN A 66 -7.03 -11.74 6.05
CA GLN A 66 -7.80 -10.93 5.12
C GLN A 66 -7.37 -11.01 3.64
N GLY A 67 -8.23 -10.52 2.75
CA GLY A 67 -7.87 -10.17 1.38
C GLY A 67 -8.69 -10.89 0.31
N THR A 68 -9.05 -12.16 0.51
CA THR A 68 -9.99 -12.88 -0.38
C THR A 68 -11.14 -13.48 0.42
N TYR A 69 -12.12 -14.02 -0.33
CA TYR A 69 -13.12 -14.93 0.22
C TYR A 69 -12.56 -16.12 1.00
N TRP A 70 -11.29 -16.53 0.81
CA TRP A 70 -10.69 -17.59 1.63
C TRP A 70 -10.67 -17.21 3.09
N TYR A 71 -10.09 -16.05 3.42
CA TYR A 71 -10.07 -15.61 4.80
C TYR A 71 -11.48 -15.25 5.29
N THR A 72 -12.27 -14.59 4.45
CA THR A 72 -13.65 -14.20 4.79
C THR A 72 -14.49 -15.41 5.24
N LEU A 73 -14.42 -16.53 4.50
CA LEU A 73 -15.26 -17.70 4.72
C LEU A 73 -14.61 -18.79 5.58
N LEU A 74 -13.28 -18.92 5.55
CA LEU A 74 -12.56 -19.97 6.28
C LEU A 74 -11.85 -19.47 7.53
N LYS A 75 -11.51 -18.17 7.62
CA LYS A 75 -10.87 -17.54 8.77
C LYS A 75 -9.52 -18.18 9.14
N TRP A 76 -9.02 -17.83 10.32
CA TRP A 76 -7.66 -18.14 10.79
C TRP A 76 -7.30 -19.63 10.81
N ASN A 77 -8.27 -20.55 10.95
CA ASN A 77 -7.99 -21.97 11.16
C ASN A 77 -7.36 -22.63 9.92
N VAL A 78 -7.75 -22.19 8.72
CA VAL A 78 -7.17 -22.61 7.45
C VAL A 78 -5.88 -21.85 7.21
N THR A 79 -5.84 -20.54 7.52
CA THR A 79 -4.62 -19.73 7.41
C THR A 79 -3.46 -20.33 8.21
N GLN A 80 -3.61 -20.57 9.52
CA GLN A 80 -2.55 -21.16 10.33
C GLN A 80 -2.13 -22.54 9.81
N ARG A 81 -3.08 -23.34 9.29
CA ARG A 81 -2.80 -24.71 8.87
C ARG A 81 -1.75 -24.73 7.77
N PHE A 82 -1.92 -23.88 6.77
CA PHE A 82 -1.01 -23.77 5.64
C PHE A 82 0.27 -23.01 6.01
N ILE A 83 0.17 -21.92 6.77
CA ILE A 83 1.36 -21.20 7.26
C ILE A 83 2.27 -22.12 8.09
N ASN A 84 1.70 -23.02 8.89
CA ASN A 84 2.42 -24.03 9.67
C ASN A 84 3.05 -25.18 8.86
N MET A 85 2.77 -25.28 7.56
CA MET A 85 3.48 -26.21 6.65
C MET A 85 4.81 -25.63 6.19
N LEU A 86 4.95 -24.29 6.24
CA LEU A 86 6.19 -23.61 5.93
C LEU A 86 7.07 -23.55 7.18
N PRO A 87 8.37 -23.85 7.09
CA PRO A 87 9.28 -23.84 8.22
C PRO A 87 9.72 -22.41 8.56
N ASN A 88 8.75 -21.54 8.90
CA ASN A 88 9.02 -20.15 9.25
C ASN A 88 9.86 -20.08 10.54
N ASP A 89 10.94 -19.31 10.48
CA ASP A 89 11.81 -19.02 11.62
C ASP A 89 11.23 -17.94 12.53
N ALA A 90 10.44 -17.02 11.97
CA ALA A 90 9.69 -16.02 12.70
C ALA A 90 8.49 -15.51 11.89
N HIS A 91 7.46 -15.10 12.61
CA HIS A 91 6.25 -14.51 12.05
C HIS A 91 5.94 -13.20 12.78
N ALA A 92 6.08 -12.05 12.11
CA ALA A 92 5.61 -10.79 12.67
C ALA A 92 4.08 -10.67 12.53
N LEU A 93 3.49 -9.85 13.39
CA LEU A 93 2.08 -9.47 13.25
C LEU A 93 1.95 -8.27 12.32
N GLY A 94 0.98 -8.32 11.43
CA GLY A 94 0.49 -7.18 10.68
C GLY A 94 -0.80 -6.62 11.29
N ASN A 95 -1.30 -5.53 10.72
CA ASN A 95 -2.52 -4.92 11.22
C ASN A 95 -3.74 -5.81 10.97
N HIS A 96 -3.75 -6.60 9.89
CA HIS A 96 -4.91 -7.42 9.54
C HIS A 96 -5.08 -8.65 10.44
N GLU A 97 -4.04 -9.08 11.18
CA GLU A 97 -4.17 -10.10 12.22
C GLU A 97 -5.20 -9.73 13.32
N PHE A 98 -5.50 -8.44 13.46
CA PHE A 98 -6.46 -7.91 14.44
C PHE A 98 -7.87 -7.73 13.86
N ASP A 99 -8.14 -8.08 12.59
CA ASP A 99 -9.41 -7.77 11.93
C ASP A 99 -10.60 -8.48 12.60
N ASP A 100 -10.43 -9.71 13.05
CA ASP A 100 -11.45 -10.43 13.83
C ASP A 100 -11.29 -10.21 15.36
N GLY A 101 -10.52 -9.19 15.74
CA GLY A 101 -10.19 -8.82 17.12
C GLY A 101 -9.40 -9.89 17.87
N ILE A 102 -9.25 -9.67 19.18
CA ILE A 102 -8.61 -10.64 20.08
C ILE A 102 -9.23 -12.05 20.00
N PRO A 103 -10.58 -12.21 19.88
CA PRO A 103 -11.19 -13.53 19.74
C PRO A 103 -10.75 -14.29 18.48
N GLY A 104 -10.43 -13.60 17.39
CA GLY A 104 -9.87 -14.20 16.18
C GLY A 104 -8.36 -14.43 16.25
N LEU A 105 -7.63 -13.49 16.86
CA LEU A 105 -6.17 -13.53 16.94
C LEU A 105 -5.64 -14.56 17.94
N LEU A 106 -6.17 -14.60 19.17
CA LEU A 106 -5.67 -15.49 20.22
C LEU A 106 -5.61 -16.98 19.81
N PRO A 107 -6.66 -17.59 19.23
CA PRO A 107 -6.59 -18.98 18.80
C PRO A 107 -5.64 -19.19 17.62
N TYR A 108 -5.47 -18.20 16.74
CA TYR A 108 -4.44 -18.22 15.70
C TYR A 108 -3.04 -18.33 16.32
N LEU A 109 -2.69 -17.44 17.26
CA LEU A 109 -1.38 -17.46 17.91
C LEU A 109 -1.11 -18.77 18.65
N LYS A 110 -2.13 -19.33 19.33
CA LYS A 110 -2.04 -20.64 19.99
C LYS A 110 -1.74 -21.78 19.03
N ALA A 111 -2.18 -21.67 17.78
CA ALA A 111 -2.00 -22.70 16.77
C ALA A 111 -0.69 -22.56 15.98
N MET A 112 -0.05 -21.38 16.01
CA MET A 112 1.21 -21.14 15.28
C MET A 112 2.35 -22.00 15.82
N LYS A 113 3.10 -22.62 14.89
CA LYS A 113 4.32 -23.38 15.20
C LYS A 113 5.58 -22.51 15.18
N ALA A 114 5.58 -21.51 14.30
CA ALA A 114 6.66 -20.53 14.23
C ALA A 114 6.53 -19.55 15.41
N PRO A 115 7.65 -19.07 15.96
CA PRO A 115 7.58 -18.05 17.00
C PRO A 115 7.05 -16.74 16.41
N VAL A 116 6.07 -16.16 17.10
CA VAL A 116 5.46 -14.88 16.71
C VAL A 116 6.21 -13.73 17.37
N VAL A 117 6.61 -12.73 16.59
CA VAL A 117 7.42 -11.60 17.05
C VAL A 117 6.70 -10.25 16.92
N ALA A 118 6.63 -9.48 18.00
CA ALA A 118 6.05 -8.13 18.05
C ALA A 118 6.58 -7.33 19.25
N ALA A 119 7.69 -6.62 19.09
CA ALA A 119 8.38 -5.92 20.17
C ALA A 119 7.67 -4.67 20.68
N ASN A 120 6.95 -3.98 19.80
CA ASN A 120 6.24 -2.74 20.13
C ASN A 120 4.76 -2.99 20.46
N LEU A 121 4.35 -4.24 20.68
CA LEU A 121 3.00 -4.59 21.12
C LEU A 121 2.96 -4.77 22.64
N ALA A 122 2.21 -3.91 23.30
CA ALA A 122 1.88 -4.04 24.72
C ALA A 122 0.44 -4.54 24.87
N SER A 123 0.25 -5.69 25.50
CA SER A 123 -1.07 -6.29 25.70
C SER A 123 -1.46 -6.32 27.18
N SER A 124 -2.72 -6.00 27.47
CA SER A 124 -3.28 -6.20 28.81
C SER A 124 -3.39 -7.69 29.17
N VAL A 125 -3.43 -8.01 30.46
CA VAL A 125 -3.57 -9.41 30.92
C VAL A 125 -4.90 -10.02 30.45
N GLU A 126 -5.94 -9.20 30.32
CA GLU A 126 -7.30 -9.62 29.96
C GLU A 126 -7.41 -10.15 28.52
N THR A 127 -6.54 -9.72 27.61
CA THR A 127 -6.53 -10.23 26.22
C THR A 127 -6.10 -11.69 26.13
N GLY A 128 -5.34 -12.18 27.12
CA GLY A 128 -4.70 -13.50 27.08
C GLY A 128 -3.61 -13.66 26.01
N LEU A 129 -3.19 -12.60 25.32
CA LEU A 129 -2.14 -12.67 24.28
C LEU A 129 -0.74 -12.89 24.85
N ASN A 130 -0.51 -12.48 26.11
CA ASN A 130 0.80 -12.59 26.76
C ASN A 130 1.28 -14.05 26.79
N GLY A 131 2.50 -14.29 26.31
CA GLY A 131 3.09 -15.63 26.19
C GLY A 131 2.89 -16.30 24.82
N TYR A 132 2.09 -15.70 23.93
CA TYR A 132 1.91 -16.18 22.55
C TYR A 132 2.64 -15.35 21.50
N TYR A 133 3.35 -14.30 21.92
CA TYR A 133 4.26 -13.51 21.11
C TYR A 133 5.45 -13.07 21.98
N GLN A 134 6.55 -12.69 21.34
CA GLN A 134 7.76 -12.20 22.01
C GLN A 134 8.37 -11.02 21.25
N PRO A 135 9.20 -10.17 21.87
CA PRO A 135 9.76 -9.03 21.15
C PRO A 135 10.73 -9.45 20.04
N HIS A 136 11.51 -10.50 20.28
CA HIS A 136 12.51 -11.01 19.35
C HIS A 136 12.71 -12.52 19.54
N VAL A 137 13.34 -13.17 18.55
CA VAL A 137 13.89 -14.54 18.66
C VAL A 137 15.37 -14.52 18.33
N VAL A 138 16.14 -15.48 18.83
CA VAL A 138 17.54 -15.71 18.41
C VAL A 138 17.65 -17.10 17.79
N VAL A 139 17.95 -17.13 16.50
CA VAL A 139 18.12 -18.38 15.74
C VAL A 139 19.60 -18.69 15.54
N HIS A 140 19.95 -19.97 15.65
CA HIS A 140 21.32 -20.43 15.44
C HIS A 140 21.44 -21.05 14.04
N ARG A 141 22.32 -20.51 13.21
CA ARG A 141 22.56 -20.99 11.83
C ARG A 141 24.05 -21.01 11.53
N LYS A 142 24.58 -22.16 11.09
CA LYS A 142 25.99 -22.33 10.72
C LYS A 142 26.97 -21.78 11.79
N GLY A 143 26.64 -21.93 13.08
CA GLY A 143 27.44 -21.45 14.21
C GLY A 143 27.33 -19.96 14.56
N ARG A 144 26.39 -19.23 13.92
CA ARG A 144 26.12 -17.80 14.13
C ARG A 144 24.82 -17.61 14.91
N LYS A 145 24.70 -16.51 15.67
CA LYS A 145 23.47 -16.10 16.36
C LYS A 145 22.82 -14.96 15.57
N ILE A 146 21.62 -15.20 15.09
CA ILE A 146 20.86 -14.21 14.33
C ILE A 146 19.65 -13.79 15.17
N GLY A 147 19.61 -12.52 15.54
CA GLY A 147 18.48 -11.91 16.23
C GLY A 147 17.43 -11.46 15.23
N ILE A 148 16.15 -11.75 15.50
CA ILE A 148 15.03 -11.30 14.67
C ILE A 148 14.06 -10.55 15.57
N ILE A 149 13.95 -9.24 15.39
CA ILE A 149 13.06 -8.35 16.15
C ILE A 149 11.78 -8.14 15.33
N GLY A 150 10.61 -8.38 15.93
CA GLY A 150 9.33 -8.14 15.25
C GLY A 150 8.80 -6.74 15.51
N LEU A 151 8.19 -6.10 14.52
CA LEU A 151 7.50 -4.81 14.68
C LEU A 151 6.19 -4.79 13.92
N ILE A 152 5.23 -4.03 14.46
CA ILE A 152 3.93 -3.79 13.85
C ILE A 152 3.65 -2.29 13.81
N THR A 153 2.97 -1.80 12.76
CA THR A 153 2.60 -0.38 12.66
C THR A 153 1.75 0.08 13.85
N LYS A 154 2.08 1.24 14.42
CA LYS A 154 1.25 1.88 15.46
C LYS A 154 -0.15 2.20 14.97
N SER A 155 -0.29 2.46 13.67
CA SER A 155 -1.58 2.73 13.03
C SER A 155 -2.58 1.58 13.15
N THR A 156 -2.18 0.39 13.60
CA THR A 156 -3.09 -0.74 13.89
C THR A 156 -4.27 -0.33 14.78
N GLU A 157 -4.08 0.61 15.71
CA GLU A 157 -5.14 1.19 16.57
C GLU A 157 -6.29 1.82 15.77
N LEU A 158 -5.98 2.34 14.58
CA LEU A 158 -6.92 3.01 13.68
C LEU A 158 -7.33 2.14 12.50
N LEU A 159 -6.55 1.11 12.18
CA LEU A 159 -6.71 0.26 11.00
C LEU A 159 -7.48 -1.02 11.29
N SER A 160 -7.52 -1.48 12.55
CA SER A 160 -8.08 -2.80 12.89
C SER A 160 -8.70 -2.84 14.31
N ASN A 161 -9.17 -4.02 14.74
CA ASN A 161 -9.95 -4.21 15.97
C ASN A 161 -9.06 -4.62 17.16
N ALA A 162 -8.15 -3.73 17.57
CA ALA A 162 -7.12 -4.03 18.57
C ALA A 162 -7.48 -3.59 20.01
N GLU A 163 -8.72 -3.78 20.44
CA GLU A 163 -9.15 -3.42 21.81
C GLU A 163 -8.30 -4.14 22.88
N GLY A 164 -7.87 -3.41 23.92
CA GLY A 164 -7.04 -3.95 25.00
C GLY A 164 -5.55 -4.13 24.65
N VAL A 165 -5.11 -3.62 23.50
CA VAL A 165 -3.73 -3.63 23.01
C VAL A 165 -3.28 -2.19 22.73
N THR A 166 -2.01 -1.90 23.00
CA THR A 166 -1.38 -0.61 22.69
C THR A 166 -0.13 -0.85 21.85
N PHE A 167 0.07 0.00 20.85
CA PHE A 167 1.21 -0.10 19.95
C PHE A 167 2.17 1.07 20.18
N LEU A 168 3.36 0.73 20.67
CA LEU A 168 4.41 1.70 20.96
C LEU A 168 5.07 2.20 19.66
N GLU A 169 5.68 3.37 19.72
CA GLU A 169 6.47 3.91 18.61
C GLU A 169 7.59 2.91 18.22
N PRO A 170 7.70 2.50 16.95
CA PRO A 170 8.57 1.40 16.54
C PRO A 170 10.06 1.74 16.67
N ILE A 171 10.47 2.97 16.32
CA ILE A 171 11.89 3.38 16.27
C ILE A 171 12.56 3.35 17.67
N PRO A 172 11.98 3.93 18.74
CA PRO A 172 12.58 3.81 20.07
C PRO A 172 12.64 2.36 20.58
N VAL A 173 11.62 1.54 20.26
CA VAL A 173 11.55 0.15 20.71
C VAL A 173 12.63 -0.70 20.02
N VAL A 174 12.77 -0.59 18.71
CA VAL A 174 13.74 -1.39 17.95
C VAL A 174 15.17 -1.03 18.32
N GLN A 175 15.48 0.25 18.57
CA GLN A 175 16.81 0.66 19.02
C GLN A 175 17.20 -0.05 20.32
N LYS A 176 16.27 -0.06 21.29
CA LYS A 176 16.48 -0.75 22.58
C LYS A 176 16.62 -2.25 22.42
N GLN A 177 15.82 -2.88 21.57
CA GLN A 177 15.88 -4.33 21.33
C GLN A 177 17.16 -4.73 20.58
N ALA A 178 17.59 -3.94 19.59
CA ALA A 178 18.82 -4.17 18.86
C ALA A 178 20.03 -4.09 19.80
N GLN A 179 20.12 -3.04 20.62
CA GLN A 179 21.17 -2.92 21.63
C GLN A 179 21.18 -4.12 22.61
N LEU A 180 20.01 -4.53 23.10
CA LEU A 180 19.89 -5.69 23.99
C LEU A 180 20.45 -6.98 23.36
N LEU A 181 20.18 -7.21 22.08
CA LEU A 181 20.69 -8.39 21.36
C LEU A 181 22.21 -8.29 21.13
N THR A 182 22.72 -7.11 20.76
CA THR A 182 24.15 -6.85 20.63
C THR A 182 24.87 -7.13 21.95
N ASP A 183 24.34 -6.66 23.09
CA ASP A 183 24.92 -6.90 24.43
C ASP A 183 24.93 -8.39 24.81
N GLN A 184 24.03 -9.19 24.25
CA GLN A 184 23.98 -10.66 24.41
C GLN A 184 24.92 -11.42 23.45
N GLY A 185 25.72 -10.68 22.67
CA GLY A 185 26.65 -11.25 21.69
C GLY A 185 25.94 -11.85 20.48
N VAL A 186 24.77 -11.33 20.12
CA VAL A 186 24.15 -11.59 18.81
C VAL A 186 24.91 -10.79 17.76
N ASP A 187 25.34 -11.47 16.71
CA ASP A 187 26.27 -10.93 15.74
C ASP A 187 25.59 -10.44 14.45
N ILE A 188 24.33 -10.81 14.21
CA ILE A 188 23.53 -10.34 13.08
C ILE A 188 22.12 -10.03 13.58
N ILE A 189 21.60 -8.84 13.29
CA ILE A 189 20.27 -8.40 13.72
C ILE A 189 19.40 -8.05 12.51
N ILE A 190 18.28 -8.77 12.42
CA ILE A 190 17.23 -8.58 11.43
C ILE A 190 16.02 -7.94 12.12
N VAL A 191 15.45 -6.91 11.51
CA VAL A 191 14.14 -6.38 11.89
C VAL A 191 13.10 -6.91 10.91
N LEU A 192 12.13 -7.65 11.43
CA LEU A 192 10.96 -8.13 10.69
C LEU A 192 9.79 -7.17 10.95
N SER A 193 9.57 -6.25 10.01
CA SER A 193 8.74 -5.06 10.20
C SER A 193 7.45 -5.10 9.40
N HIS A 194 6.34 -4.81 10.07
CA HIS A 194 5.06 -4.47 9.45
C HIS A 194 4.74 -2.97 9.63
N CYS A 195 5.74 -2.10 9.41
CA CYS A 195 5.57 -0.64 9.58
C CYS A 195 5.45 0.13 8.25
N GLY A 196 5.80 -0.50 7.13
CA GLY A 196 5.80 0.12 5.81
C GLY A 196 7.16 0.71 5.43
N LEU A 197 7.45 0.72 4.12
CA LEU A 197 8.78 1.00 3.57
C LEU A 197 9.40 2.33 4.04
N GLU A 198 8.59 3.40 4.17
CA GLU A 198 9.11 4.70 4.58
C GLU A 198 9.53 4.71 6.07
N VAL A 199 8.79 4.03 6.94
CA VAL A 199 9.19 3.87 8.36
C VAL A 199 10.42 2.98 8.45
N ASP A 200 10.50 1.93 7.64
CA ASP A 200 11.66 1.04 7.58
C ASP A 200 12.94 1.78 7.17
N LYS A 201 12.85 2.65 6.14
CA LYS A 201 13.97 3.53 5.74
C LYS A 201 14.37 4.51 6.84
N GLN A 202 13.40 5.11 7.52
CA GLN A 202 13.67 6.05 8.62
C GLN A 202 14.37 5.35 9.78
N MET A 203 13.92 4.15 10.13
CA MET A 203 14.50 3.31 11.16
C MET A 203 15.95 2.91 10.83
N ALA A 204 16.18 2.41 9.61
CA ALA A 204 17.51 2.07 9.12
C ALA A 204 18.48 3.26 9.20
N LYS A 205 18.00 4.47 8.91
CA LYS A 205 18.81 5.68 8.95
C LYS A 205 19.07 6.17 10.38
N GLN A 206 18.05 6.23 11.22
CA GLN A 206 18.14 6.90 12.53
C GLN A 206 18.74 6.02 13.63
N VAL A 207 18.46 4.72 13.60
CA VAL A 207 18.80 3.77 14.69
C VAL A 207 19.40 2.47 14.15
N GLY A 208 20.05 2.56 12.98
CA GLY A 208 20.63 1.42 12.27
C GLY A 208 21.97 0.95 12.80
N GLU A 209 22.51 1.51 13.89
CA GLU A 209 23.87 1.21 14.39
C GLU A 209 24.12 -0.27 14.69
N ASN A 210 23.07 -0.98 15.10
CA ASN A 210 23.06 -2.39 15.46
C ASN A 210 22.08 -3.20 14.59
N ILE A 211 21.63 -2.67 13.46
CA ILE A 211 20.68 -3.34 12.56
C ILE A 211 21.37 -3.62 11.24
N ASP A 212 21.27 -4.84 10.74
CA ASP A 212 21.91 -5.21 9.47
C ASP A 212 20.91 -5.25 8.32
N ILE A 213 19.71 -5.78 8.59
CA ILE A 213 18.68 -6.01 7.59
C ILE A 213 17.31 -5.66 8.15
N ILE A 214 16.48 -5.00 7.35
CA ILE A 214 15.05 -4.78 7.61
C ILE A 214 14.23 -5.47 6.52
N VAL A 215 13.31 -6.33 6.96
CA VAL A 215 12.35 -7.07 6.14
C VAL A 215 10.97 -6.47 6.34
N GLY A 216 10.53 -5.67 5.39
CA GLY A 216 9.31 -4.88 5.49
C GLY A 216 8.07 -5.53 4.88
N GLY A 217 6.92 -5.16 5.44
CA GLY A 217 5.55 -5.42 4.94
C GLY A 217 4.70 -4.15 4.91
N HIS A 218 3.37 -4.29 5.04
CA HIS A 218 2.37 -3.20 5.13
C HIS A 218 2.15 -2.35 3.86
N SER A 219 3.19 -1.72 3.32
CA SER A 219 3.06 -0.72 2.23
C SER A 219 2.89 -1.31 0.82
N HIS A 220 2.92 -2.63 0.69
CA HIS A 220 2.87 -3.37 -0.59
C HIS A 220 3.93 -2.93 -1.61
N SER A 221 5.04 -2.35 -1.15
CA SER A 221 6.07 -1.81 -2.01
C SER A 221 6.81 -2.92 -2.76
N LEU A 222 6.85 -2.85 -4.08
CA LEU A 222 7.76 -3.68 -4.88
C LEU A 222 9.12 -3.01 -4.96
N LEU A 223 10.15 -3.67 -4.42
CA LEU A 223 11.54 -3.33 -4.70
C LEU A 223 12.06 -4.26 -5.80
N TRP A 224 12.61 -3.68 -6.86
CA TRP A 224 13.06 -4.42 -8.06
C TRP A 224 14.15 -3.65 -8.81
N ASN A 225 15.07 -4.37 -9.43
CA ASN A 225 16.14 -3.78 -10.25
C ASN A 225 15.73 -3.81 -11.73
N GLY A 226 15.22 -2.69 -12.25
CA GLY A 226 14.77 -2.53 -13.63
C GLY A 226 13.25 -2.49 -13.77
N GLU A 227 12.73 -2.91 -14.93
CA GLU A 227 11.28 -3.01 -15.17
C GLU A 227 10.71 -4.24 -14.45
N ALA A 228 9.61 -4.05 -13.71
CA ALA A 228 8.93 -5.14 -13.02
C ALA A 228 8.29 -6.12 -14.03
N PRO A 229 8.37 -7.45 -13.81
CA PRO A 229 7.78 -8.44 -14.71
C PRO A 229 6.27 -8.29 -14.94
N SER A 230 5.53 -7.83 -13.91
CA SER A 230 4.10 -7.56 -13.97
C SER A 230 3.76 -6.13 -14.43
N LYS A 231 4.77 -5.30 -14.72
CA LYS A 231 4.66 -3.86 -15.02
C LYS A 231 4.05 -3.01 -13.91
N GLU A 232 3.99 -3.52 -12.68
CA GLU A 232 3.60 -2.72 -11.53
C GLU A 232 4.68 -1.69 -11.16
N THR A 233 4.28 -0.67 -10.40
CA THR A 233 5.19 0.43 -10.04
C THR A 233 6.28 -0.07 -9.09
N VAL A 234 7.54 0.13 -9.47
CA VAL A 234 8.71 -0.16 -8.64
C VAL A 234 8.96 1.00 -7.68
N SER A 235 9.03 0.71 -6.38
CA SER A 235 9.24 1.69 -5.31
C SER A 235 10.73 2.01 -5.06
N GLY A 236 11.64 1.19 -5.59
CA GLY A 236 13.08 1.36 -5.45
C GLY A 236 13.87 0.11 -5.86
N PRO A 237 15.21 0.15 -5.83
CA PRO A 237 16.05 -1.02 -6.09
C PRO A 237 15.88 -2.08 -5.00
N TYR A 238 16.22 -3.33 -5.32
CA TYR A 238 16.26 -4.42 -4.34
C TYR A 238 17.73 -4.85 -4.10
N PRO A 239 18.24 -4.79 -2.85
CA PRO A 239 17.69 -4.06 -1.71
C PRO A 239 17.84 -2.54 -1.85
N ILE A 240 17.12 -1.77 -1.03
CA ILE A 240 17.49 -0.38 -0.74
C ILE A 240 18.62 -0.42 0.29
N ILE A 241 19.70 0.32 0.03
CA ILE A 241 20.82 0.46 0.96
C ILE A 241 20.67 1.81 1.67
N VAL A 242 20.64 1.78 3.00
CA VAL A 242 20.55 2.97 3.83
C VAL A 242 21.81 3.07 4.70
N GLU A 243 22.50 4.20 4.64
CA GLU A 243 23.58 4.49 5.58
C GLU A 243 22.99 4.97 6.91
N SER A 244 23.47 4.41 8.02
CA SER A 244 23.02 4.78 9.37
C SER A 244 23.69 6.08 9.83
N ASP A 245 22.89 7.07 10.22
CA ASP A 245 23.37 8.30 10.85
C ASP A 245 23.96 8.02 12.25
N ALA A 246 23.49 6.95 12.92
CA ALA A 246 23.92 6.56 14.26
C ALA A 246 25.27 5.82 14.28
N LYS A 247 25.70 5.25 13.14
CA LYS A 247 27.02 4.63 12.95
C LYS A 247 27.49 4.88 11.51
N PRO A 248 28.19 6.00 11.25
CA PRO A 248 28.68 6.34 9.91
C PRO A 248 29.49 5.21 9.27
N GLY A 249 29.26 4.94 7.99
CA GLY A 249 29.86 3.81 7.27
C GLY A 249 29.20 2.44 7.51
N HIS A 250 28.24 2.32 8.42
CA HIS A 250 27.40 1.13 8.56
C HIS A 250 26.20 1.19 7.62
N GLN A 251 25.95 0.11 6.90
CA GLN A 251 24.89 0.02 5.90
C GLN A 251 23.82 -0.98 6.34
N VAL A 252 22.56 -0.57 6.25
CA VAL A 252 21.40 -1.40 6.51
C VAL A 252 20.72 -1.73 5.18
N LEU A 253 20.41 -3.01 4.96
CA LEU A 253 19.67 -3.47 3.79
C LEU A 253 18.17 -3.48 4.09
N VAL A 254 17.38 -2.74 3.31
CA VAL A 254 15.91 -2.72 3.43
C VAL A 254 15.30 -3.45 2.23
N VAL A 255 14.44 -4.42 2.52
CA VAL A 255 13.82 -5.28 1.50
C VAL A 255 12.32 -5.47 1.74
N THR A 256 11.56 -5.45 0.65
CA THR A 256 10.12 -5.78 0.60
C THR A 256 9.84 -6.54 -0.70
N ALA A 257 8.76 -7.30 -0.76
CA ALA A 257 8.43 -8.17 -1.89
C ALA A 257 6.99 -7.97 -2.40
N SER A 258 6.55 -6.70 -2.56
CA SER A 258 5.19 -6.38 -3.02
C SER A 258 4.13 -7.03 -2.11
N ALA A 259 3.06 -7.60 -2.69
CA ALA A 259 1.99 -8.27 -1.96
C ALA A 259 1.39 -9.44 -2.77
N TYR A 260 0.44 -10.12 -2.12
CA TYR A 260 -0.49 -11.09 -2.72
C TYR A 260 0.17 -12.35 -3.30
N THR A 261 1.31 -12.79 -2.76
CA THR A 261 2.09 -13.93 -3.27
C THR A 261 2.55 -13.77 -4.73
N LYS A 262 2.53 -12.57 -5.32
CA LYS A 262 3.05 -12.35 -6.68
C LYS A 262 4.56 -12.53 -6.74
N TYR A 263 5.23 -12.18 -5.65
CA TYR A 263 6.67 -12.26 -5.50
C TYR A 263 7.03 -12.97 -4.19
N LEU A 264 8.16 -13.66 -4.21
CA LEU A 264 8.84 -14.18 -3.03
C LEU A 264 10.15 -13.44 -2.87
N GLY A 265 10.33 -12.64 -1.80
CA GLY A 265 11.61 -11.95 -1.61
C GLY A 265 12.72 -12.97 -1.36
N ASN A 266 13.87 -12.78 -2.00
CA ASN A 266 14.97 -13.73 -2.01
C ASN A 266 16.29 -12.97 -2.03
N MET A 267 17.01 -13.00 -0.91
CA MET A 267 18.28 -12.30 -0.74
C MET A 267 19.28 -13.14 0.07
N THR A 268 20.53 -13.14 -0.38
CA THR A 268 21.67 -13.67 0.39
C THR A 268 22.53 -12.50 0.84
N ALA A 269 22.80 -12.41 2.13
CA ALA A 269 23.74 -11.44 2.69
C ALA A 269 24.98 -12.17 3.24
N TYR A 270 26.15 -11.61 2.98
CA TYR A 270 27.45 -12.16 3.34
C TYR A 270 28.08 -11.30 4.42
N PHE A 271 28.25 -11.90 5.60
CA PHE A 271 28.84 -11.24 6.76
C PHE A 271 30.24 -11.78 7.04
N ASP A 272 31.15 -10.93 7.53
CA ASP A 272 32.44 -11.41 8.04
C ASP A 272 32.33 -11.98 9.46
N LYS A 273 33.47 -12.37 10.04
CA LYS A 273 33.53 -12.96 11.40
C LYS A 273 33.13 -11.99 12.51
N ALA A 274 33.19 -10.68 12.27
CA ALA A 274 32.80 -9.66 13.22
C ALA A 274 31.29 -9.33 13.18
N GLY A 275 30.54 -9.91 12.23
CA GLY A 275 29.13 -9.57 12.03
C GLY A 275 28.91 -8.47 11.02
N GLU A 276 29.97 -7.98 10.36
CA GLU A 276 29.85 -6.83 9.46
C GLU A 276 29.50 -7.28 8.03
N LEU A 277 28.52 -6.63 7.43
CA LEU A 277 28.09 -6.89 6.04
C LEU A 277 29.23 -6.62 5.05
N LYS A 278 29.47 -7.55 4.12
CA LYS A 278 30.50 -7.42 3.06
C LYS A 278 29.92 -7.32 1.67
N SER A 279 28.90 -8.12 1.40
CA SER A 279 28.22 -8.13 0.11
C SER A 279 26.84 -8.73 0.27
N PHE A 280 26.00 -8.53 -0.75
CA PHE A 280 24.69 -9.14 -0.85
C PHE A 280 24.40 -9.44 -2.32
N GLU A 281 23.48 -10.36 -2.55
CA GLU A 281 22.94 -10.67 -3.87
C GLU A 281 21.49 -11.16 -3.76
N GLY A 282 20.77 -11.11 -4.86
CA GLY A 282 19.39 -11.59 -4.95
C GLY A 282 18.44 -10.57 -5.55
N SER A 283 17.21 -11.02 -5.73
CA SER A 283 16.07 -10.28 -6.25
C SER A 283 14.81 -11.05 -5.87
N PRO A 284 13.64 -10.42 -5.72
CA PRO A 284 12.41 -11.17 -5.55
C PRO A 284 12.20 -12.15 -6.71
N VAL A 285 11.70 -13.34 -6.41
CA VAL A 285 11.30 -14.33 -7.41
C VAL A 285 9.87 -14.02 -7.83
N PHE A 286 9.66 -13.81 -9.13
CA PHE A 286 8.33 -13.60 -9.69
C PHE A 286 7.62 -14.95 -9.84
N LEU A 287 6.56 -15.17 -9.05
CA LEU A 287 5.88 -16.46 -8.93
C LEU A 287 4.88 -16.66 -10.07
N ASN A 288 5.35 -16.84 -11.30
CA ASN A 288 4.51 -17.17 -12.45
C ASN A 288 4.52 -18.69 -12.73
N ARG A 289 3.80 -19.12 -13.77
CA ARG A 289 3.68 -20.54 -14.17
C ARG A 289 4.95 -21.21 -14.68
N SER A 290 6.10 -20.52 -14.78
CA SER A 290 7.38 -21.20 -14.99
C SER A 290 7.82 -22.02 -13.78
N ILE A 291 7.31 -21.66 -12.60
CA ILE A 291 7.45 -22.42 -11.36
C ILE A 291 6.19 -23.28 -11.20
N PRO A 292 6.33 -24.62 -11.12
CA PRO A 292 5.18 -25.50 -10.94
C PRO A 292 4.53 -25.30 -9.56
N GLU A 293 3.24 -25.62 -9.46
CA GLU A 293 2.60 -25.78 -8.16
C GLU A 293 3.02 -27.11 -7.53
N ASP A 294 3.22 -27.13 -6.21
CA ASP A 294 3.45 -28.38 -5.50
C ASP A 294 2.18 -29.25 -5.54
N PRO A 295 2.27 -30.51 -6.02
CA PRO A 295 1.09 -31.36 -6.23
C PRO A 295 0.43 -31.81 -4.92
N GLU A 296 1.19 -31.99 -3.84
CA GLU A 296 0.65 -32.41 -2.54
C GLU A 296 -0.10 -31.24 -1.89
N ILE A 297 0.48 -30.04 -1.93
CA ILE A 297 -0.18 -28.83 -1.42
C ILE A 297 -1.41 -28.51 -2.26
N LYS A 298 -1.36 -28.67 -3.59
CA LYS A 298 -2.53 -28.48 -4.46
C LYS A 298 -3.67 -29.44 -4.08
N ALA A 299 -3.35 -30.72 -3.85
CA ALA A 299 -4.33 -31.70 -3.39
C ALA A 299 -4.89 -31.37 -1.99
N LEU A 300 -4.08 -30.80 -1.10
CA LEU A 300 -4.54 -30.35 0.23
C LEU A 300 -5.45 -29.12 0.17
N LEU A 301 -5.25 -28.22 -0.80
CA LEU A 301 -6.10 -27.06 -1.03
C LEU A 301 -7.44 -27.45 -1.67
N GLN A 302 -7.45 -28.48 -2.52
CA GLN A 302 -8.59 -28.86 -3.35
C GLN A 302 -9.93 -28.97 -2.60
N PRO A 303 -10.06 -29.65 -1.43
CA PRO A 303 -11.34 -29.73 -0.74
C PRO A 303 -11.89 -28.37 -0.29
N TYR A 304 -11.00 -27.45 0.12
CA TYR A 304 -11.38 -26.08 0.47
C TYR A 304 -11.81 -25.30 -0.76
N THR A 305 -11.04 -25.40 -1.85
CA THR A 305 -11.38 -24.78 -3.13
C THR A 305 -12.75 -25.26 -3.63
N GLU A 306 -13.02 -26.56 -3.63
CA GLU A 306 -14.32 -27.12 -4.05
C GLU A 306 -15.48 -26.65 -3.17
N HIS A 307 -15.27 -26.55 -1.86
CA HIS A 307 -16.28 -26.01 -0.94
C HIS A 307 -16.54 -24.53 -1.20
N LEU A 308 -15.48 -23.72 -1.33
CA LEU A 308 -15.56 -22.30 -1.61
C LEU A 308 -16.23 -22.04 -2.95
N HIS A 309 -15.80 -22.71 -4.02
CA HIS A 309 -16.31 -22.53 -5.39
C HIS A 309 -17.81 -22.80 -5.52
N LYS A 310 -18.39 -23.67 -4.68
CA LYS A 310 -19.86 -23.86 -4.59
C LYS A 310 -20.60 -22.61 -4.11
N ILE A 311 -19.93 -21.76 -3.33
CA ILE A 311 -20.48 -20.52 -2.77
C ILE A 311 -20.11 -19.33 -3.67
N VAL A 312 -18.83 -19.21 -4.00
CA VAL A 312 -18.27 -17.98 -4.57
C VAL A 312 -18.50 -17.85 -6.08
N ASN A 313 -18.79 -18.94 -6.79
CA ASN A 313 -19.07 -18.91 -8.24
C ASN A 313 -20.54 -18.69 -8.56
N GLU A 314 -21.41 -18.53 -7.56
CA GLU A 314 -22.80 -18.16 -7.80
C GLU A 314 -22.84 -16.79 -8.50
N VAL A 315 -23.45 -16.72 -9.68
CA VAL A 315 -23.66 -15.48 -10.42
C VAL A 315 -24.87 -14.74 -9.81
N VAL A 316 -24.65 -13.49 -9.42
CA VAL A 316 -25.66 -12.65 -8.74
C VAL A 316 -26.10 -11.45 -9.59
N GLY A 317 -25.43 -11.21 -10.71
CA GLY A 317 -25.78 -10.20 -11.70
C GLY A 317 -24.69 -10.08 -12.76
N SER A 318 -24.65 -8.97 -13.49
CA SER A 318 -23.60 -8.68 -14.47
C SER A 318 -23.23 -7.20 -14.52
N ALA A 319 -22.03 -6.89 -15.01
CA ALA A 319 -21.56 -5.54 -15.32
C ALA A 319 -21.36 -5.36 -16.83
N THR A 320 -21.71 -4.19 -17.37
CA THR A 320 -21.56 -3.92 -18.81
C THR A 320 -20.14 -3.54 -19.23
N ASP A 321 -19.33 -3.06 -18.29
CA ASP A 321 -17.94 -2.66 -18.49
C ASP A 321 -17.11 -2.82 -17.21
N ASP A 322 -15.79 -2.73 -17.33
CA ASP A 322 -14.86 -2.86 -16.20
C ASP A 322 -14.95 -1.65 -15.26
N MET A 323 -14.91 -1.90 -13.95
CA MET A 323 -14.87 -0.89 -12.90
C MET A 323 -13.55 -1.02 -12.13
N GLU A 324 -12.57 -0.20 -12.52
CA GLU A 324 -11.21 -0.28 -12.02
C GLU A 324 -10.99 0.44 -10.70
N MET A 325 -10.44 -0.28 -9.73
CA MET A 325 -10.21 0.17 -8.36
C MET A 325 -9.08 1.21 -8.25
N ASP A 326 -8.06 1.17 -9.12
CA ASP A 326 -6.88 2.04 -9.00
C ASP A 326 -7.25 3.52 -9.12
N SER A 327 -8.17 3.84 -10.04
CA SER A 327 -8.66 5.20 -10.26
C SER A 327 -9.31 5.83 -9.03
N CYS A 328 -9.92 5.01 -8.18
CA CYS A 328 -10.60 5.44 -6.97
C CYS A 328 -9.65 6.09 -5.95
N ALA A 329 -8.32 5.93 -6.09
CA ALA A 329 -7.34 6.50 -5.16
C ALA A 329 -6.99 7.96 -5.47
N TYR A 330 -7.25 8.44 -6.68
CA TYR A 330 -6.83 9.77 -7.12
C TYR A 330 -7.92 10.61 -7.79
N GLN A 331 -9.11 10.04 -8.03
CA GLN A 331 -10.25 10.73 -8.63
C GLN A 331 -11.57 10.00 -8.33
N GLU A 332 -12.69 10.58 -8.78
CA GLU A 332 -13.96 9.87 -8.89
C GLU A 332 -13.79 8.61 -9.76
N CYS A 333 -14.37 7.49 -9.32
CA CYS A 333 -14.34 6.26 -10.07
C CYS A 333 -15.73 5.60 -10.11
N ALA A 334 -16.01 4.86 -11.19
CA ALA A 334 -17.29 4.19 -11.34
C ALA A 334 -17.55 3.14 -10.24
N LEU A 335 -16.49 2.48 -9.77
CA LEU A 335 -16.59 1.50 -8.69
C LEU A 335 -17.03 2.12 -7.36
N GLY A 336 -16.49 3.30 -7.05
CA GLY A 336 -16.85 4.08 -5.86
C GLY A 336 -18.27 4.62 -5.96
N ASN A 337 -18.69 5.10 -7.13
CA ASN A 337 -20.06 5.53 -7.40
C ASN A 337 -21.05 4.36 -7.25
N PHE A 338 -20.73 3.20 -7.81
CA PHE A 338 -21.53 1.98 -7.66
C PHE A 338 -21.71 1.60 -6.18
N PHE A 339 -20.62 1.55 -5.43
CA PHE A 339 -20.63 1.13 -4.02
C PHE A 339 -21.45 2.11 -3.16
N ALA A 340 -21.24 3.41 -3.38
CA ALA A 340 -22.00 4.45 -2.68
C ALA A 340 -23.49 4.40 -3.05
N GLU A 341 -23.84 4.28 -4.34
CA GLU A 341 -25.23 4.19 -4.77
C GLU A 341 -25.94 2.95 -4.19
N ALA A 342 -25.25 1.81 -4.15
CA ALA A 342 -25.77 0.58 -3.54
C ALA A 342 -26.15 0.82 -2.07
N PHE A 343 -25.28 1.49 -1.33
CA PHE A 343 -25.50 1.79 0.09
C PHE A 343 -26.64 2.78 0.28
N LEU A 344 -26.69 3.85 -0.51
CA LEU A 344 -27.78 4.81 -0.40
C LEU A 344 -29.14 4.17 -0.75
N ASN A 345 -29.20 3.38 -1.83
CA ASN A 345 -30.42 2.71 -2.27
C ASN A 345 -30.96 1.75 -1.22
N ILE A 346 -30.13 0.85 -0.70
CA ILE A 346 -30.56 -0.13 0.29
C ILE A 346 -30.85 0.51 1.64
N SER A 347 -30.14 1.59 2.00
CA SER A 347 -30.46 2.37 3.21
C SER A 347 -31.86 2.97 3.15
N HIS A 348 -32.29 3.48 1.99
CA HIS A 348 -33.65 4.00 1.83
C HIS A 348 -34.73 2.92 1.95
N GLU A 349 -34.45 1.71 1.50
CA GLU A 349 -35.38 0.58 1.65
C GLU A 349 -35.49 0.11 3.10
N LEU A 350 -34.35 -0.05 3.77
CA LEU A 350 -34.30 -0.68 5.10
C LEU A 350 -34.53 0.31 6.24
N HIS A 351 -34.25 1.59 6.02
CA HIS A 351 -34.39 2.65 7.01
C HIS A 351 -34.93 3.94 6.38
N PRO A 352 -36.22 3.98 6.00
CA PRO A 352 -36.84 5.17 5.45
C PRO A 352 -36.73 6.35 6.42
N THR A 353 -36.39 7.52 5.89
CA THR A 353 -36.22 8.74 6.68
C THR A 353 -36.68 9.96 5.90
N THR A 354 -37.09 11.01 6.62
CA THR A 354 -37.38 12.34 6.04
C THR A 354 -36.14 13.24 6.01
N LEU A 355 -35.03 12.81 6.62
CA LEU A 355 -33.77 13.53 6.56
C LEU A 355 -33.11 13.35 5.19
N PRO A 356 -32.40 14.38 4.69
CA PRO A 356 -31.59 14.21 3.49
C PRO A 356 -30.52 13.14 3.73
N SER A 357 -30.40 12.20 2.80
CA SER A 357 -29.57 11.01 2.98
C SER A 357 -28.35 11.02 2.08
N ILE A 358 -27.21 10.57 2.63
CA ILE A 358 -25.91 10.50 1.95
C ILE A 358 -25.29 9.15 2.25
N SER A 359 -24.68 8.52 1.26
CA SER A 359 -23.75 7.42 1.50
C SER A 359 -22.33 7.91 1.38
N PHE A 360 -21.45 7.47 2.27
CA PHE A 360 -20.04 7.88 2.30
C PHE A 360 -19.12 6.68 2.45
N LEU A 361 -18.07 6.62 1.64
CA LEU A 361 -17.07 5.57 1.61
C LEU A 361 -15.69 6.18 1.32
N GLN A 362 -14.63 5.42 1.57
CA GLN A 362 -13.26 5.79 1.24
C GLN A 362 -12.60 4.70 0.39
N ARG A 363 -11.61 5.09 -0.42
CA ARG A 363 -10.86 4.18 -1.30
C ARG A 363 -10.39 2.90 -0.60
N SER A 364 -9.88 2.98 0.62
CA SER A 364 -9.30 1.83 1.34
C SER A 364 -10.29 0.70 1.64
N MET A 365 -11.60 0.98 1.62
CA MET A 365 -12.67 -0.02 1.81
C MET A 365 -12.91 -0.89 0.59
N ILE A 366 -12.52 -0.41 -0.60
CA ILE A 366 -12.67 -1.14 -1.87
C ILE A 366 -11.37 -1.90 -2.13
N ARG A 367 -11.43 -3.23 -2.24
CA ARG A 367 -10.24 -4.11 -2.23
C ARG A 367 -9.96 -4.85 -3.54
N SER A 368 -10.87 -4.79 -4.50
CA SER A 368 -10.71 -5.36 -5.84
C SER A 368 -11.50 -4.56 -6.87
N SER A 369 -10.99 -4.52 -8.10
CA SER A 369 -11.78 -4.11 -9.28
C SER A 369 -12.94 -5.09 -9.52
N LEU A 370 -13.98 -4.63 -10.21
CA LEU A 370 -15.13 -5.44 -10.64
C LEU A 370 -15.17 -5.48 -12.17
N LEU A 371 -15.08 -6.68 -12.74
CA LEU A 371 -14.96 -6.91 -14.17
C LEU A 371 -16.30 -6.87 -14.91
N LYS A 372 -16.23 -6.51 -16.18
CA LYS A 372 -17.28 -6.72 -17.17
C LYS A 372 -17.69 -8.20 -17.22
N GLY A 373 -18.98 -8.44 -17.42
CA GLY A 373 -19.56 -9.78 -17.52
C GLY A 373 -20.21 -10.20 -16.20
N ASP A 374 -20.15 -11.49 -15.88
CA ASP A 374 -20.82 -12.04 -14.71
C ASP A 374 -20.21 -11.52 -13.40
N ILE A 375 -21.06 -10.98 -12.53
CA ILE A 375 -20.71 -10.64 -11.16
C ILE A 375 -21.07 -11.85 -10.31
N THR A 376 -20.06 -12.45 -9.66
CA THR A 376 -20.27 -13.56 -8.73
C THR A 376 -20.27 -13.07 -7.28
N LYS A 377 -20.79 -13.91 -6.38
CA LYS A 377 -20.69 -13.69 -4.94
C LYS A 377 -19.24 -13.53 -4.48
N GLY A 378 -18.32 -14.29 -5.06
CA GLY A 378 -16.88 -14.18 -4.82
C GLY A 378 -16.30 -12.82 -5.18
N SER A 379 -16.71 -12.25 -6.32
CA SER A 379 -16.27 -10.92 -6.75
C SER A 379 -16.71 -9.83 -5.77
N ILE A 380 -17.93 -9.93 -5.23
CA ILE A 380 -18.45 -8.99 -4.23
C ILE A 380 -17.68 -9.12 -2.91
N ILE A 381 -17.49 -10.35 -2.41
CA ILE A 381 -16.71 -10.60 -1.19
C ILE A 381 -15.28 -10.09 -1.34
N ASN A 382 -14.62 -10.37 -2.46
CA ASN A 382 -13.25 -9.90 -2.71
C ASN A 382 -13.16 -8.37 -2.80
N MET A 383 -14.21 -7.69 -3.25
CA MET A 383 -14.29 -6.23 -3.30
C MET A 383 -14.50 -5.61 -1.91
N SER A 384 -15.25 -6.26 -1.02
CA SER A 384 -15.45 -5.85 0.39
C SER A 384 -15.24 -7.03 1.36
N PRO A 385 -13.98 -7.43 1.62
CA PRO A 385 -13.68 -8.70 2.30
C PRO A 385 -13.70 -8.58 3.84
N PHE A 386 -13.91 -7.38 4.37
CA PHE A 386 -13.82 -7.08 5.80
C PHE A 386 -15.00 -7.57 6.62
N THR A 387 -16.10 -7.97 5.99
CA THR A 387 -17.37 -8.30 6.68
C THR A 387 -17.83 -7.16 7.60
N ASN A 388 -17.56 -5.91 7.19
CA ASN A 388 -17.95 -4.73 7.96
C ASN A 388 -19.47 -4.62 7.98
N ARG A 389 -20.00 -3.95 9.01
CA ARG A 389 -21.44 -3.69 9.10
C ARG A 389 -21.76 -2.38 8.41
N MET A 390 -22.69 -2.40 7.46
CA MET A 390 -23.29 -1.18 6.93
C MET A 390 -24.14 -0.55 8.04
N VAL A 391 -23.83 0.69 8.37
CA VAL A 391 -24.51 1.47 9.42
C VAL A 391 -25.06 2.75 8.86
N THR A 392 -26.19 3.17 9.39
CA THR A 392 -26.80 4.46 9.10
C THR A 392 -27.02 5.23 10.39
N PHE A 393 -26.76 6.53 10.37
CA PHE A 393 -26.82 7.39 11.56
C PHE A 393 -27.14 8.83 11.17
N VAL A 394 -27.53 9.64 12.16
CA VAL A 394 -27.79 11.08 11.99
C VAL A 394 -26.57 11.88 12.41
N ILE A 395 -26.18 12.86 11.61
CA ILE A 395 -25.06 13.77 11.91
C ILE A 395 -25.29 15.15 11.28
N SER A 396 -24.76 16.20 11.90
CA SER A 396 -24.78 17.57 11.35
C SER A 396 -23.90 17.67 10.11
N GLY A 397 -24.31 18.48 9.14
CA GLY A 397 -23.61 18.68 7.87
C GLY A 397 -22.15 19.12 8.03
N ILE A 398 -21.84 19.91 9.06
CA ILE A 398 -20.47 20.36 9.37
C ILE A 398 -19.50 19.19 9.56
N HIS A 399 -19.91 18.10 10.21
CA HIS A 399 -19.05 16.93 10.41
C HIS A 399 -18.94 16.05 9.17
N ILE A 400 -19.84 16.21 8.19
CA ILE A 400 -19.68 15.60 6.87
C ILE A 400 -18.60 16.35 6.09
N VAL A 401 -18.54 17.67 6.20
CA VAL A 401 -17.45 18.48 5.64
C VAL A 401 -16.12 18.06 6.26
N GLU A 402 -16.02 17.98 7.59
CA GLU A 402 -14.81 17.49 8.29
C GLU A 402 -14.37 16.11 7.78
N ALA A 403 -15.31 15.20 7.52
CA ALA A 403 -15.00 13.87 6.98
C ALA A 403 -14.45 13.94 5.53
N MET A 404 -14.97 14.83 4.69
CA MET A 404 -14.46 15.06 3.33
C MET A 404 -13.04 15.65 3.35
N GLU A 405 -12.77 16.60 4.23
CA GLU A 405 -11.44 17.20 4.42
C GLU A 405 -10.44 16.16 4.93
N ARG A 406 -10.84 15.37 5.94
CA ARG A 406 -10.05 14.25 6.45
C ARG A 406 -9.67 13.25 5.37
N SER A 407 -10.53 13.05 4.36
CA SER A 407 -10.34 12.06 3.29
C SER A 407 -9.20 12.39 2.33
N VAL A 408 -8.81 13.66 2.24
CA VAL A 408 -7.70 14.10 1.38
C VAL A 408 -6.41 14.36 2.16
N MET A 409 -6.45 14.23 3.49
CA MET A 409 -5.24 14.29 4.33
C MET A 409 -4.41 13.00 4.22
N PHE A 410 -3.10 13.15 4.42
CA PHE A 410 -2.12 12.05 4.42
C PHE A 410 -2.11 11.22 3.14
N PRO A 411 -1.98 11.85 1.95
CA PRO A 411 -1.90 11.11 0.71
C PRO A 411 -0.63 10.26 0.67
N TRP A 412 -0.69 9.12 -0.01
CA TRP A 412 0.52 8.37 -0.38
C TRP A 412 1.44 9.22 -1.26
N ARG A 413 0.85 10.03 -2.12
CA ARG A 413 1.55 11.01 -2.96
C ARG A 413 0.77 12.31 -3.02
N PRO A 414 1.35 13.46 -2.63
CA PRO A 414 0.63 14.73 -2.66
C PRO A 414 0.46 15.30 -4.08
N LYS A 415 1.45 15.11 -4.98
CA LYS A 415 1.42 15.65 -6.36
C LYS A 415 1.95 14.67 -7.42
N PRO A 416 1.13 14.26 -8.41
CA PRO A 416 -0.34 14.29 -8.37
C PRO A 416 -0.88 13.58 -7.12
N TYR A 417 -2.04 14.00 -6.66
CA TYR A 417 -2.68 13.45 -5.47
C TYR A 417 -3.03 11.97 -5.68
N ILE A 418 -2.60 11.12 -4.75
CA ILE A 418 -3.02 9.73 -4.63
C ILE A 418 -3.15 9.44 -3.14
N GLY A 419 -4.36 9.10 -2.70
CA GLY A 419 -4.68 8.95 -1.28
C GLY A 419 -5.33 7.61 -0.94
N PRO A 420 -5.02 7.05 0.25
CA PRO A 420 -5.70 5.86 0.77
C PRO A 420 -7.17 6.11 1.10
N TYR A 421 -7.53 7.36 1.39
CA TYR A 421 -8.82 7.73 1.97
C TYR A 421 -9.72 8.53 1.02
N THR A 422 -9.33 8.66 -0.26
CA THR A 422 -10.07 9.40 -1.28
C THR A 422 -11.57 9.07 -1.21
N PRO A 423 -12.45 10.07 -1.04
CA PRO A 423 -13.84 9.84 -0.67
C PRO A 423 -14.68 9.47 -1.89
N HIS A 424 -15.65 8.59 -1.69
CA HIS A 424 -16.66 8.22 -2.69
C HIS A 424 -18.04 8.28 -2.04
N PHE A 425 -19.01 8.87 -2.72
CA PHE A 425 -20.30 9.16 -2.10
C PHE A 425 -21.45 9.17 -3.10
N SER A 426 -22.68 9.14 -2.56
CA SER A 426 -23.93 9.35 -3.29
C SER A 426 -24.83 10.26 -2.46
N GLY A 427 -25.68 11.02 -3.15
CA GLY A 427 -26.53 12.06 -2.56
C GLY A 427 -25.89 13.45 -2.52
N VAL A 428 -24.59 13.59 -2.84
CA VAL A 428 -23.88 14.87 -2.88
C VAL A 428 -22.88 14.95 -4.04
N LYS A 429 -22.51 16.19 -4.38
CA LYS A 429 -21.35 16.54 -5.20
C LYS A 429 -20.39 17.38 -4.36
N ALA A 430 -19.09 17.17 -4.49
CA ALA A 430 -18.09 17.96 -3.77
C ALA A 430 -16.85 18.26 -4.62
N THR A 431 -16.31 19.46 -4.41
CA THR A 431 -15.00 19.87 -4.89
C THR A 431 -14.08 20.03 -3.69
N ILE A 432 -12.97 19.29 -3.63
CA ILE A 432 -12.07 19.27 -2.48
C ILE A 432 -10.66 19.63 -2.94
N ASN A 433 -10.09 20.70 -2.38
CA ASN A 433 -8.73 21.11 -2.68
C ASN A 433 -7.74 20.18 -1.97
N THR A 434 -6.98 19.38 -2.72
CA THR A 434 -6.06 18.40 -2.13
C THR A 434 -4.77 19.02 -1.58
N THR A 435 -4.55 20.33 -1.77
CA THR A 435 -3.40 21.05 -1.22
C THR A 435 -3.74 21.73 0.10
N SER A 436 -4.88 22.45 0.18
CA SER A 436 -5.34 23.02 1.46
C SER A 436 -6.12 22.03 2.32
N HIS A 437 -6.53 20.90 1.72
CA HIS A 437 -7.44 19.90 2.28
C HIS A 437 -8.86 20.38 2.54
N GLU A 438 -9.26 21.54 2.00
CA GLU A 438 -10.56 22.17 2.26
C GLU A 438 -11.61 21.74 1.23
N VAL A 439 -12.87 21.64 1.67
CA VAL A 439 -14.02 21.54 0.77
C VAL A 439 -14.33 22.91 0.18
N VAL A 440 -14.11 23.06 -1.13
CA VAL A 440 -14.34 24.30 -1.87
C VAL A 440 -15.82 24.50 -2.17
N GLU A 441 -16.51 23.42 -2.54
CA GLU A 441 -17.94 23.44 -2.86
C GLU A 441 -18.56 22.10 -2.48
N MET A 442 -19.77 22.14 -1.97
CA MET A 442 -20.59 20.95 -1.74
C MET A 442 -22.05 21.24 -2.10
N LEU A 443 -22.65 20.31 -2.85
CA LEU A 443 -24.04 20.37 -3.28
C LEU A 443 -24.77 19.09 -2.86
N PHE A 444 -26.02 19.22 -2.44
CA PHE A 444 -26.88 18.12 -2.05
C PHE A 444 -27.91 17.79 -3.14
N ARG A 445 -28.16 16.50 -3.37
CA ARG A 445 -29.10 16.01 -4.39
C ARG A 445 -30.55 16.11 -3.91
N VAL A 446 -31.37 16.90 -4.59
CA VAL A 446 -32.82 17.01 -4.37
C VAL A 446 -33.55 16.60 -5.64
N GLY A 447 -34.10 15.38 -5.66
CA GLY A 447 -34.61 14.77 -6.89
C GLY A 447 -33.50 14.66 -7.94
N ASP A 448 -33.74 15.20 -9.14
CA ASP A 448 -32.78 15.24 -10.24
C ASP A 448 -31.90 16.51 -10.24
N GLN A 449 -32.07 17.40 -9.25
CA GLN A 449 -31.33 18.66 -9.15
C GLN A 449 -30.36 18.65 -7.98
N TYR A 450 -29.45 19.62 -7.98
CA TYR A 450 -28.50 19.84 -6.90
C TYR A 450 -28.70 21.24 -6.32
N GLU A 451 -28.81 21.30 -5.00
CA GLU A 451 -28.93 22.53 -4.23
C GLU A 451 -27.70 22.73 -3.34
N LYS A 452 -27.51 23.93 -2.80
CA LYS A 452 -26.41 24.23 -1.89
C LYS A 452 -26.50 23.33 -0.65
N PHE A 453 -25.37 22.72 -0.26
CA PHE A 453 -25.30 21.95 0.98
C PHE A 453 -25.40 22.86 2.21
N ASP A 454 -26.18 22.44 3.21
CA ASP A 454 -26.43 23.19 4.44
C ASP A 454 -25.65 22.55 5.60
N VAL A 455 -24.63 23.24 6.11
CA VAL A 455 -23.72 22.68 7.13
C VAL A 455 -24.37 22.56 8.51
N ASP A 456 -25.41 23.34 8.79
CA ASP A 456 -26.10 23.37 10.09
C ASP A 456 -27.27 22.37 10.14
N ARG A 457 -27.59 21.73 9.00
CA ARG A 457 -28.67 20.75 8.89
C ARG A 457 -28.22 19.36 9.31
N ASP A 458 -29.12 18.60 9.92
CA ASP A 458 -28.94 17.17 10.17
C ASP A 458 -29.20 16.34 8.90
N TYR A 459 -28.31 15.38 8.65
CA TYR A 459 -28.37 14.43 7.54
C TYR A 459 -28.38 12.99 8.06
N GLN A 460 -29.01 12.10 7.30
CA GLN A 460 -28.82 10.67 7.46
C GLN A 460 -27.59 10.25 6.65
N VAL A 461 -26.55 9.74 7.31
CA VAL A 461 -25.33 9.25 6.66
C VAL A 461 -25.24 7.75 6.80
N THR A 462 -24.93 7.08 5.69
CA THR A 462 -24.75 5.63 5.63
C THR A 462 -23.32 5.30 5.21
N THR A 463 -22.65 4.45 5.97
CA THR A 463 -21.26 4.03 5.74
C THR A 463 -21.00 2.67 6.38
N LEU A 464 -19.73 2.30 6.58
CA LEU A 464 -19.32 1.09 7.32
C LEU A 464 -18.98 1.41 8.77
N ASP A 465 -19.30 0.48 9.67
CA ASP A 465 -19.09 0.63 11.12
C ASP A 465 -17.63 0.91 11.49
N PHE A 466 -16.67 0.46 10.66
CA PHE A 466 -15.27 0.86 10.71
C PHE A 466 -15.07 2.37 10.88
N LEU A 467 -15.71 3.22 10.06
CA LEU A 467 -15.55 4.67 10.19
C LEU A 467 -16.28 5.23 11.41
N THR A 468 -17.45 4.69 11.73
CA THR A 468 -18.22 5.16 12.91
C THR A 468 -17.55 4.84 14.24
N ARG A 469 -16.57 3.93 14.25
CA ARG A 469 -15.71 3.66 15.42
C ARG A 469 -14.44 4.52 15.45
N GLY A 470 -14.30 5.46 14.51
CA GLY A 470 -13.13 6.33 14.37
C GLY A 470 -12.02 5.73 13.51
N GLY A 471 -12.28 4.63 12.80
CA GLY A 471 -11.32 3.99 11.90
C GLY A 471 -10.77 4.98 10.88
N ASN A 472 -9.49 4.84 10.53
CA ASN A 472 -8.74 5.82 9.73
C ASN A 472 -8.82 7.26 10.27
N GLY A 473 -9.07 7.47 11.55
CA GLY A 473 -9.12 8.82 12.14
C GLY A 473 -10.39 9.61 11.81
N PHE A 474 -11.49 8.95 11.44
CA PHE A 474 -12.80 9.58 11.27
C PHE A 474 -13.50 9.77 12.63
N ALA A 475 -12.82 10.44 13.55
CA ALA A 475 -13.31 10.66 14.92
C ALA A 475 -14.64 11.42 14.95
N MET A 476 -14.88 12.33 14.00
CA MET A 476 -16.13 13.09 13.89
C MET A 476 -17.37 12.18 13.77
N PHE A 477 -17.28 11.04 13.08
CA PHE A 477 -18.39 10.08 13.02
C PHE A 477 -18.61 9.36 14.35
N LYS A 478 -17.54 9.04 15.08
CA LYS A 478 -17.61 8.42 16.40
C LYS A 478 -18.17 9.36 17.46
N GLU A 479 -17.74 10.61 17.45
CA GLU A 479 -18.03 11.59 18.48
C GLU A 479 -19.37 12.30 18.27
N HIS A 480 -19.78 12.50 17.02
CA HIS A 480 -20.97 13.30 16.68
C HIS A 480 -22.09 12.51 15.98
N GLY A 481 -21.85 11.26 15.59
CA GLY A 481 -22.87 10.39 15.04
C GLY A 481 -23.93 9.99 16.08
N ARG A 482 -25.20 10.14 15.74
CA ARG A 482 -26.36 9.86 16.62
C ARG A 482 -27.30 8.83 15.99
N ASN A 483 -28.11 8.16 16.80
CA ASN A 483 -29.15 7.23 16.34
C ASN A 483 -28.64 6.13 15.39
N MET A 484 -27.48 5.56 15.72
CA MET A 484 -26.81 4.59 14.84
C MET A 484 -27.59 3.27 14.75
N THR A 485 -27.84 2.84 13.52
CA THR A 485 -28.58 1.61 13.19
C THR A 485 -27.73 0.75 12.25
N VAL A 486 -27.56 -0.52 12.58
CA VAL A 486 -26.92 -1.52 11.71
C VAL A 486 -27.95 -2.04 10.71
N LEU A 487 -27.62 -2.02 9.42
CA LEU A 487 -28.51 -2.44 8.33
C LEU A 487 -28.16 -3.82 7.76
N GLY A 488 -26.91 -4.27 7.90
CA GLY A 488 -26.47 -5.58 7.42
C GLY A 488 -24.96 -5.67 7.22
N VAL A 489 -24.49 -6.79 6.70
CA VAL A 489 -23.09 -6.98 6.29
C VAL A 489 -22.90 -6.37 4.90
N ASP A 490 -21.80 -5.64 4.70
CA ASP A 490 -21.46 -4.93 3.48
C ASP A 490 -21.56 -5.77 2.20
N SER A 491 -20.97 -6.96 2.18
CA SER A 491 -21.03 -7.89 1.04
C SER A 491 -22.46 -8.32 0.69
N ASP A 492 -23.30 -8.55 1.70
CA ASP A 492 -24.69 -9.00 1.50
C ASP A 492 -25.55 -7.87 0.95
N ILE A 493 -25.31 -6.64 1.42
CA ILE A 493 -25.99 -5.43 0.91
C ILE A 493 -25.63 -5.20 -0.56
N LEU A 494 -24.34 -5.32 -0.91
CA LEU A 494 -23.88 -5.19 -2.29
C LEU A 494 -24.48 -6.28 -3.18
N GLU A 495 -24.51 -7.53 -2.69
CA GLU A 495 -25.16 -8.65 -3.40
C GLU A 495 -26.64 -8.36 -3.66
N ARG A 496 -27.37 -7.91 -2.63
CA ARG A 496 -28.78 -7.53 -2.76
C ARG A 496 -28.98 -6.44 -3.81
N TYR A 497 -28.14 -5.40 -3.80
CA TYR A 497 -28.24 -4.33 -4.78
C TYR A 497 -27.94 -4.81 -6.20
N VAL A 498 -26.88 -5.63 -6.39
CA VAL A 498 -26.52 -6.18 -7.70
C VAL A 498 -27.66 -6.99 -8.29
N ARG A 499 -28.28 -7.90 -7.51
CA ARG A 499 -29.42 -8.70 -7.97
C ARG A 499 -30.61 -7.86 -8.44
N LYS A 500 -30.82 -6.71 -7.80
CA LYS A 500 -31.91 -5.77 -8.13
C LYS A 500 -31.59 -4.90 -9.34
N ALA A 501 -30.35 -4.41 -9.45
CA ALA A 501 -29.94 -3.39 -10.40
C ALA A 501 -29.22 -3.95 -11.64
N SER A 502 -29.07 -5.27 -11.76
CA SER A 502 -28.41 -5.92 -12.89
C SER A 502 -29.13 -5.67 -14.23
N PRO A 503 -28.41 -5.36 -15.33
CA PRO A 503 -26.95 -5.21 -15.41
C PRO A 503 -26.48 -3.88 -14.81
N ILE A 504 -25.37 -3.93 -14.07
CA ILE A 504 -24.68 -2.76 -13.53
C ILE A 504 -23.97 -2.04 -14.66
N VAL A 505 -24.31 -0.77 -14.85
CA VAL A 505 -23.70 0.11 -15.85
C VAL A 505 -22.75 1.07 -15.12
N PRO A 506 -21.43 1.01 -15.38
CA PRO A 506 -20.49 1.96 -14.81
C PRO A 506 -20.83 3.39 -15.24
N HIS A 507 -20.90 4.32 -14.29
CA HIS A 507 -21.18 5.73 -14.59
C HIS A 507 -20.33 6.70 -13.76
N LEU A 508 -20.01 7.84 -14.37
CA LEU A 508 -19.38 8.99 -13.74
C LEU A 508 -20.29 10.20 -13.97
N ASP A 509 -20.65 10.90 -12.90
CA ASP A 509 -21.59 12.03 -12.91
C ASP A 509 -21.02 13.29 -12.23
N LYS A 510 -19.70 13.33 -12.07
CA LYS A 510 -18.93 14.44 -11.49
C LYS A 510 -19.29 14.66 -10.01
N ARG A 511 -19.37 13.57 -9.25
CA ARG A 511 -19.56 13.58 -7.79
C ARG A 511 -18.36 14.15 -7.06
N LEU A 512 -17.15 13.80 -7.48
CA LEU A 512 -15.93 14.27 -6.84
C LEU A 512 -15.04 15.00 -7.83
N THR A 513 -14.67 16.24 -7.48
CA THR A 513 -13.63 17.00 -8.19
C THR A 513 -12.48 17.28 -7.24
N LEU A 514 -11.27 16.87 -7.63
CA LEU A 514 -10.03 17.11 -6.89
C LEU A 514 -9.12 18.04 -7.71
N PRO A 515 -9.34 19.38 -7.68
CA PRO A 515 -8.47 20.29 -8.39
C PRO A 515 -7.03 20.18 -7.85
N VAL A 516 -6.10 19.88 -8.75
CA VAL A 516 -4.67 20.05 -8.49
C VAL A 516 -4.35 21.51 -8.77
N ASN A 517 -3.78 22.22 -7.81
CA ASN A 517 -3.27 23.56 -8.09
C ASN A 517 -2.04 23.42 -9.01
N GLU A 518 -2.21 23.65 -10.32
CA GLU A 518 -1.13 23.70 -11.32
C GLU A 518 -0.21 24.95 -11.16
N GLN A 519 -0.50 25.82 -10.19
CA GLN A 519 0.36 26.97 -9.88
C GLN A 519 1.61 26.53 -9.11
N THR A 520 2.58 25.98 -9.85
CA THR A 520 4.03 26.27 -9.86
C THR A 520 4.74 25.06 -10.48
N ASP A 521 4.73 24.95 -11.81
CA ASP A 521 5.80 24.34 -12.62
C ASP A 521 5.52 24.57 -14.11
N HIS A 522 5.40 25.84 -14.51
CA HIS A 522 5.66 26.21 -15.90
C HIS A 522 7.16 26.33 -16.10
N ASN A 523 7.86 25.20 -16.09
CA ASN A 523 9.14 25.04 -16.76
C ASN A 523 9.24 23.62 -17.35
N MET A 524 8.94 23.55 -18.65
CA MET A 524 9.29 22.50 -19.61
C MET A 524 8.74 21.08 -19.37
N ILE A 525 7.57 20.80 -19.95
CA ILE A 525 7.25 19.46 -20.48
C ILE A 525 7.08 19.58 -21.99
N VAL A 526 8.10 19.14 -22.74
CA VAL A 526 7.94 18.78 -24.15
C VAL A 526 7.36 17.36 -24.16
N SER A 527 6.14 17.22 -24.65
CA SER A 527 5.44 15.93 -24.69
C SER A 527 6.14 14.97 -25.66
N ASN A 528 6.50 13.78 -25.18
CA ASN A 528 7.02 12.69 -26.01
C ASN A 528 5.88 11.70 -26.31
N ARG A 529 5.00 12.04 -27.26
CA ARG A 529 4.05 11.06 -27.83
C ARG A 529 4.69 10.43 -29.06
N ARG A 530 5.10 9.16 -28.97
CA ARG A 530 5.42 8.32 -30.13
C ARG A 530 4.12 7.82 -30.75
N CYS A 531 3.73 8.37 -31.91
CA CYS A 531 2.83 7.71 -32.85
C CYS A 531 3.65 6.93 -33.90
N PRO A 532 3.15 5.81 -34.45
CA PRO A 532 3.86 5.04 -35.47
C PRO A 532 3.86 5.79 -36.82
N TRP A 533 4.99 5.68 -37.55
CA TRP A 533 5.19 6.30 -38.86
C TRP A 533 4.38 5.61 -39.97
N THR A 534 3.63 6.38 -40.77
CA THR A 534 3.27 6.03 -42.15
C THR A 534 3.57 7.20 -43.09
N PHE A 535 4.01 6.87 -44.32
CA PHE A 535 4.49 7.81 -45.33
C PHE A 535 3.34 8.62 -45.96
N LYS A 536 3.40 9.95 -45.86
CA LYS A 536 3.03 10.94 -46.89
C LYS A 536 3.42 12.35 -46.39
N THR A 537 4.48 12.94 -46.96
CA THR A 537 4.92 14.34 -46.77
C THR A 537 4.09 15.31 -47.63
N PRO A 538 3.92 16.59 -47.23
CA PRO A 538 4.91 17.62 -47.58
C PRO A 538 5.26 18.66 -46.48
N GLU A 539 6.56 18.94 -46.41
CA GLU A 539 7.29 20.18 -46.10
C GLU A 539 6.63 21.31 -45.26
N ALA A 540 6.97 21.34 -43.95
CA ALA A 540 7.37 22.56 -43.26
C ALA A 540 8.22 22.21 -42.02
N LEU A 541 9.38 22.87 -41.91
CA LEU A 541 10.32 22.86 -40.76
C LEU A 541 11.07 21.55 -40.46
N GLN A 542 12.10 21.27 -41.26
CA GLN A 542 13.28 20.54 -40.78
C GLN A 542 14.32 21.53 -40.24
N VAL A 543 14.59 21.52 -38.94
CA VAL A 543 15.85 22.06 -38.40
C VAL A 543 16.78 20.88 -38.17
N ARG A 544 17.81 20.78 -39.01
CA ARG A 544 18.94 19.84 -38.85
C ARG A 544 19.96 20.45 -37.90
N CYS A 545 20.24 19.80 -36.78
CA CYS A 545 21.48 20.04 -36.03
C CYS A 545 22.65 19.39 -36.78
N ARG A 546 23.62 20.19 -37.24
CA ARG A 546 24.96 19.71 -37.63
C ARG A 546 25.94 20.01 -36.48
N PRO A 547 26.93 19.16 -36.21
CA PRO A 547 28.01 19.49 -35.30
C PRO A 547 28.97 20.46 -36.00
N PHE A 548 29.29 21.58 -35.35
CA PHE A 548 30.41 22.42 -35.77
C PHE A 548 31.66 22.02 -34.98
N ALA A 549 32.64 21.50 -35.71
CA ALA A 549 34.02 21.38 -35.28
C ALA A 549 34.78 22.68 -35.59
N GLY A 550 35.72 23.03 -34.72
CA GLY A 550 36.82 23.94 -35.03
C GLY A 550 36.83 25.23 -34.22
N LEU A 551 37.69 25.27 -33.19
CA LEU A 551 38.64 26.37 -32.98
C LEU A 551 39.65 25.95 -31.92
N GLU A 552 40.91 25.84 -32.37
CA GLU A 552 42.11 25.64 -31.57
C GLU A 552 42.32 26.81 -30.59
N PHE A 553 42.80 26.52 -29.38
CA PHE A 553 43.66 27.46 -28.67
C PHE A 553 44.84 26.75 -28.00
N LYS A 554 46.04 27.22 -28.39
CA LYS A 554 47.37 26.83 -27.92
C LYS A 554 47.56 27.10 -26.44
N GLY A 555 48.18 26.18 -25.73
CA GLY A 555 48.78 26.46 -24.42
C GLY A 555 50.20 27.03 -24.55
N CYS A 556 50.56 27.95 -23.65
CA CYS A 556 51.91 28.04 -23.09
C CYS A 556 51.99 29.02 -21.89
N TRP A 557 52.41 28.47 -20.74
CA TRP A 557 53.34 28.99 -19.71
C TRP A 557 53.20 30.43 -19.15
N GLY A 558 53.20 30.53 -17.81
CA GLY A 558 53.65 31.74 -17.12
C GLY A 558 53.19 31.95 -15.67
N SER A 559 53.81 31.25 -14.72
CA SER A 559 54.29 31.72 -13.39
C SER A 559 53.58 32.84 -12.58
N ARG A 560 53.47 32.55 -11.26
CA ARG A 560 53.48 33.44 -10.06
C ARG A 560 52.15 33.84 -9.42
N GLY A 561 52.05 33.53 -8.12
CA GLY A 561 51.58 34.47 -7.10
C GLY A 561 50.18 34.26 -6.54
N LEU A 562 50.06 33.44 -5.49
CA LEU A 562 48.92 33.52 -4.56
C LEU A 562 48.98 34.84 -3.78
N ARG A 563 47.89 35.62 -3.78
CA ARG A 563 47.27 36.19 -2.58
C ARG A 563 45.91 36.86 -2.89
N THR A 564 45.03 36.71 -1.90
CA THR A 564 43.85 37.52 -1.53
C THR A 564 42.53 37.43 -2.31
N THR A 565 41.58 36.73 -1.66
CA THR A 565 40.24 37.16 -1.24
C THR A 565 39.31 37.83 -2.26
N LEU A 566 38.23 37.15 -2.66
CA LEU A 566 36.85 37.47 -2.26
C LEU A 566 35.86 36.45 -2.86
N ALA A 567 34.83 36.12 -2.09
CA ALA A 567 33.73 35.25 -2.46
C ALA A 567 32.92 35.78 -3.66
N LEU A 568 32.40 34.87 -4.51
CA LEU A 568 31.33 35.18 -5.45
C LEU A 568 30.46 33.93 -5.67
N PHE A 569 29.20 34.07 -5.21
CA PHE A 569 28.06 33.24 -5.57
C PHE A 569 27.91 33.17 -7.10
N HIS A 570 27.78 31.97 -7.66
CA HIS A 570 27.31 31.79 -9.03
C HIS A 570 25.78 31.66 -9.02
N VAL A 571 25.11 32.70 -9.51
CA VAL A 571 23.76 32.63 -10.08
C VAL A 571 23.94 32.82 -11.58
N VAL A 572 23.58 31.81 -12.38
CA VAL A 572 23.61 31.89 -13.84
C VAL A 572 22.18 32.14 -14.32
N PHE A 573 21.93 33.32 -14.89
CA PHE A 573 20.78 33.57 -15.78
C PHE A 573 21.20 33.22 -17.21
N TYR A 574 20.42 32.41 -17.91
CA TYR A 574 20.47 32.31 -19.37
C TYR A 574 19.45 33.30 -19.95
N GLU A 575 19.92 34.31 -20.70
CA GLU A 575 19.07 35.10 -21.58
C GLU A 575 18.72 34.28 -22.83
N ALA A 576 17.43 34.10 -23.09
CA ALA A 576 16.93 33.69 -24.40
C ALA A 576 16.55 34.95 -25.20
N VAL A 577 17.32 35.23 -26.27
CA VAL A 577 16.97 36.27 -27.24
C VAL A 577 15.80 35.77 -28.08
N VAL A 578 14.59 36.28 -27.79
CA VAL A 578 13.40 36.10 -28.63
C VAL A 578 13.38 37.21 -29.69
N SER A 579 13.73 36.87 -30.93
CA SER A 579 13.52 37.77 -32.07
C SER A 579 12.05 37.71 -32.51
N LEU A 580 11.23 38.62 -31.99
CA LEU A 580 9.88 38.88 -32.51
C LEU A 580 9.93 40.01 -33.54
N ARG A 581 9.64 39.72 -34.81
CA ARG A 581 9.17 40.74 -35.76
C ARG A 581 7.72 41.08 -35.41
N SER A 582 7.54 42.08 -34.56
CA SER A 582 6.22 42.68 -34.28
C SER A 582 6.39 44.19 -34.14
N SER A 583 5.63 44.95 -34.92
CA SER A 583 5.61 46.40 -34.92
C SER A 583 4.62 46.93 -33.87
N ARG A 584 4.96 46.84 -32.57
CA ARG A 584 4.42 47.62 -31.43
C ARG A 584 5.14 47.27 -30.11
N PRO A 585 5.40 48.24 -29.20
CA PRO A 585 6.13 47.99 -27.95
C PRO A 585 5.24 47.38 -26.86
N ILE A 586 5.76 46.39 -26.11
CA ILE A 586 5.14 45.82 -24.90
C ILE A 586 5.99 46.21 -23.68
N ARG A 587 5.33 46.71 -22.63
CA ARG A 587 5.93 47.11 -21.34
C ARG A 587 5.84 45.92 -20.37
N VAL A 588 6.93 45.59 -19.68
CA VAL A 588 6.99 44.55 -18.64
C VAL A 588 7.17 45.23 -17.29
N GLU A 589 6.25 44.98 -16.34
CA GLU A 589 6.40 45.33 -14.93
C GLU A 589 6.56 44.04 -14.12
N ALA A 590 7.61 43.97 -13.31
CA ALA A 590 7.86 42.86 -12.39
C ALA A 590 7.51 43.29 -10.96
N CYS A 591 6.63 42.54 -10.28
CA CYS A 591 6.43 42.63 -8.85
C CYS A 591 7.19 41.49 -8.16
N LEU A 592 8.08 41.85 -7.23
CA LEU A 592 8.78 40.93 -6.33
C LEU A 592 7.93 40.69 -5.08
N PHE A 593 7.71 39.42 -4.71
CA PHE A 593 7.31 39.05 -3.36
C PHE A 593 8.32 38.06 -2.76
N HIS A 594 8.73 38.38 -1.54
CA HIS A 594 9.66 37.65 -0.69
C HIS A 594 8.84 36.77 0.26
N SER A 595 9.19 35.49 0.42
CA SER A 595 8.68 34.68 1.55
C SER A 595 9.84 34.06 2.31
N GLN A 596 9.85 34.32 3.61
CA GLN A 596 10.77 33.75 4.59
C GLN A 596 10.18 32.44 5.12
N ASN A 597 11.10 31.51 5.41
CA ASN A 597 10.94 30.21 6.06
C ASN A 597 9.90 30.17 7.19
N TYR A 598 9.13 29.07 7.25
CA TYR A 598 9.12 28.10 8.37
C TYR A 598 8.79 26.70 7.85
#